data_AF-A0A0F9V6J0-F1
#
_entry.id   AF-A0A0F9V6J0-F1
#
_cell.length_a   1.000
_cell.length_b   1.000
_cell.length_c   1.000
_cell.angle_alpha   90.00
_cell.angle_beta   90.00
_cell.angle_gamma   90.00
#
_symmetry.space_group_name_H-M   'P 1'
#
loop_
_entity.id
_entity.type
_entity.pdbx_description
1 polymer ?
#
loop_
_entity_poly.entity_id
_entity_poly.type
_entity_poly.pdbx_seq_one_letter_code
_entity_poly.pdbx_strand_id
1 'polypeptide(L)'
;MSDWPSATGTAEAWTHIATQVLSVAAAVVTFSGIAAAAAPRLRFYVYLVKDGTAAIPLLRLNNDSGANYFQQRLTADGAGVTAARVTGNTSYLLFWNLTVASNGHGLIVADIQKPVAGEVGRLTVRTAVTVAAGIALASGAAEWTNAADPINRVDVIAGTGNLDAGTRTVLEGAA
;
A
#
# COMPACT_ATOMS: atom_id res chain seq x y z
N MET A 1 -35.55 -4.21 5.49
CA MET A 1 -34.39 -3.34 5.79
C MET A 1 -33.30 -4.29 6.24
N SER A 2 -32.27 -4.45 5.42
CA SER A 2 -31.36 -5.60 5.41
C SER A 2 -30.52 -5.71 6.69
N ASP A 3 -30.43 -6.93 7.20
CA ASP A 3 -29.51 -7.34 8.27
C ASP A 3 -28.08 -6.93 7.91
N TRP A 4 -27.62 -5.83 8.52
CA TRP A 4 -26.19 -5.59 8.66
C TRP A 4 -25.66 -6.63 9.65
N PRO A 5 -24.67 -7.46 9.29
CA PRO A 5 -24.08 -8.36 10.26
C PRO A 5 -23.54 -7.51 11.41
N SER A 6 -24.05 -7.74 12.62
CA SER A 6 -23.52 -7.14 13.83
C SER A 6 -22.09 -7.64 13.96
N ALA A 7 -21.13 -6.80 13.58
CA ALA A 7 -19.72 -7.08 13.78
C ALA A 7 -19.42 -7.05 15.28
N THR A 8 -19.72 -8.15 15.97
CA THR A 8 -19.06 -8.50 17.23
C THR A 8 -17.65 -8.99 16.91
N GLY A 9 -16.87 -8.15 16.24
CA GLY A 9 -15.45 -8.36 16.08
C GLY A 9 -14.79 -7.80 17.32
N THR A 10 -14.14 -8.64 18.12
CA THR A 10 -13.02 -8.17 18.95
C THR A 10 -12.09 -7.40 18.01
N ALA A 11 -11.75 -6.16 18.36
CA ALA A 11 -10.81 -5.37 17.56
C ALA A 11 -9.58 -6.23 17.26
N GLU A 12 -9.34 -6.50 15.98
CA GLU A 12 -8.20 -7.29 15.53
C GLU A 12 -6.93 -6.62 16.05
N ALA A 13 -6.19 -7.32 16.90
CA ALA A 13 -4.98 -6.78 17.50
C ALA A 13 -3.88 -6.77 16.43
N TRP A 14 -3.35 -5.59 16.15
CA TRP A 14 -2.23 -5.40 15.24
C TRP A 14 -0.94 -5.39 16.04
N THR A 15 -0.04 -6.32 15.73
CA THR A 15 1.28 -6.40 16.33
C THR A 15 2.29 -5.68 15.44
N HIS A 16 3.05 -4.79 16.04
CA HIS A 16 4.14 -4.11 15.34
C HIS A 16 5.20 -5.12 14.88
N ILE A 17 5.54 -5.11 13.59
CA ILE A 17 6.63 -5.94 13.03
C ILE A 17 7.90 -5.10 12.94
N ALA A 18 7.84 -3.95 12.25
CA ALA A 18 9.01 -3.10 12.05
C ALA A 18 8.65 -1.68 11.59
N THR A 19 9.56 -0.74 11.82
CA THR A 19 9.54 0.62 11.29
C THR A 19 10.85 0.90 10.55
N GLN A 20 10.78 1.59 9.41
CA GLN A 20 11.96 2.15 8.74
C GLN A 20 11.75 3.63 8.45
N VAL A 21 12.80 4.44 8.64
CA VAL A 21 12.84 5.86 8.29
C VAL A 21 14.06 6.07 7.40
N LEU A 22 13.85 6.66 6.23
CA LEU A 22 14.93 6.97 5.32
C LEU A 22 15.78 8.13 5.86
N SER A 23 17.04 7.87 6.19
CA SER A 23 18.00 8.93 6.54
C SER A 23 18.55 9.66 5.31
N VAL A 24 18.52 8.99 4.15
CA VAL A 24 18.88 9.50 2.83
C VAL A 24 17.86 9.01 1.80
N ALA A 25 17.75 9.70 0.68
CA ALA A 25 16.85 9.29 -0.39
C ALA A 25 17.22 7.88 -0.92
N ALA A 26 16.21 7.03 -1.16
CA ALA A 26 16.43 5.65 -1.57
C ALA A 26 15.36 5.18 -2.57
N ALA A 27 15.75 4.32 -3.52
CA ALA A 27 14.83 3.77 -4.51
C ALA A 27 13.86 2.74 -3.92
N VAL A 28 14.23 2.09 -2.80
CA VAL A 28 13.46 1.00 -2.21
C VAL A 28 13.57 1.03 -0.68
N VAL A 29 12.45 0.72 -0.01
CA VAL A 29 12.39 0.33 1.40
C VAL A 29 11.91 -1.11 1.47
N THR A 30 12.67 -2.01 2.10
CA THR A 30 12.39 -3.45 2.13
C THR A 30 12.17 -3.96 3.54
N PHE A 31 11.05 -4.63 3.75
CA PHE A 31 10.80 -5.50 4.89
C PHE A 31 10.95 -6.94 4.42
N SER A 32 11.83 -7.72 5.04
CA SER A 32 12.10 -9.12 4.69
C SER A 32 12.12 -10.00 5.92
N GLY A 33 11.97 -11.32 5.73
CA GLY A 33 11.92 -12.26 6.85
C GLY A 33 10.61 -12.17 7.63
N ILE A 34 9.54 -11.68 6.98
CA ILE A 34 8.20 -11.64 7.57
C ILE A 34 7.78 -13.09 7.78
N ALA A 35 7.58 -13.48 9.05
CA ALA A 35 7.23 -14.85 9.39
C ALA A 35 5.86 -15.19 8.79
N ALA A 36 5.86 -16.10 7.81
CA ALA A 36 4.68 -16.54 7.08
C ALA A 36 3.52 -17.03 7.97
N ALA A 37 3.83 -17.52 9.18
CA ALA A 37 2.86 -18.03 10.15
C ALA A 37 2.31 -16.98 11.12
N ALA A 38 2.88 -15.77 11.14
CA ALA A 38 2.60 -14.80 12.21
C ALA A 38 1.48 -13.80 11.90
N ALA A 39 0.99 -13.73 10.65
CA ALA A 39 -0.05 -12.76 10.30
C ALA A 39 -0.79 -13.13 9.00
N PRO A 40 -2.06 -13.59 9.05
CA PRO A 40 -2.87 -13.81 7.83
C PRO A 40 -3.16 -12.51 7.08
N ARG A 41 -2.96 -11.38 7.76
CA ARG A 41 -3.16 -10.02 7.25
C ARG A 41 -2.03 -9.12 7.70
N LEU A 42 -1.53 -8.31 6.80
CA LEU A 42 -0.54 -7.29 7.08
C LEU A 42 -1.19 -5.91 6.91
N ARG A 43 -0.81 -4.97 7.76
CA ARG A 43 -1.12 -3.56 7.57
C ARG A 43 0.17 -2.80 7.39
N PHE A 44 0.18 -1.98 6.35
CA PHE A 44 1.35 -1.27 5.93
C PHE A 44 1.05 0.22 5.82
N TYR A 45 1.85 1.03 6.51
CA TYR A 45 1.73 2.49 6.50
C TYR A 45 2.92 3.10 5.80
N VAL A 46 2.66 4.10 4.95
CA VAL A 46 3.70 4.95 4.37
C VAL A 46 3.36 6.39 4.66
N TYR A 47 4.23 7.03 5.44
CA TYR A 47 4.28 8.47 5.62
C TYR A 47 5.33 9.01 4.66
N LEU A 48 4.86 9.49 3.52
CA LEU A 48 5.70 10.02 2.47
C LEU A 48 6.08 11.47 2.80
N VAL A 49 7.37 11.74 2.75
CA VAL A 49 7.91 13.09 2.67
C VAL A 49 8.31 13.33 1.23
N LYS A 50 8.08 14.54 0.72
CA LYS A 50 8.52 14.90 -0.62
C LYS A 50 9.13 16.30 -0.68
N ASP A 51 10.36 16.39 -1.17
CA ASP A 51 11.14 17.61 -1.35
C ASP A 51 11.75 17.69 -2.76
N GLY A 52 10.90 17.73 -3.79
CA GLY A 52 11.33 17.86 -5.19
C GLY A 52 10.53 17.06 -6.22
N THR A 53 11.21 16.47 -7.20
CA THR A 53 10.59 15.72 -8.32
C THR A 53 10.14 14.32 -7.84
N ALA A 54 8.86 13.96 -7.99
CA ALA A 54 8.27 12.79 -7.32
C ALA A 54 8.70 11.45 -7.92
N ALA A 55 9.20 10.56 -7.06
CA ALA A 55 8.93 9.14 -7.21
C ALA A 55 7.48 8.83 -6.79
N ILE A 56 6.76 8.11 -7.63
CA ILE A 56 5.47 7.56 -7.26
C ILE A 56 5.71 6.27 -6.46
N PRO A 57 5.23 6.15 -5.20
CA PRO A 57 5.46 4.95 -4.43
C PRO A 57 4.60 3.81 -4.95
N LEU A 58 5.22 2.65 -5.12
CA LEU A 58 4.55 1.41 -5.49
C LEU A 58 4.80 0.38 -4.38
N LEU A 59 3.85 -0.52 -4.18
CA LEU A 59 3.97 -1.66 -3.29
C LEU A 59 4.29 -2.90 -4.11
N ARG A 60 5.33 -3.63 -3.70
CA ARG A 60 5.66 -4.94 -4.27
C ARG A 60 5.78 -5.98 -3.17
N LEU A 61 5.13 -7.11 -3.36
CA LEU A 61 5.17 -8.25 -2.45
C LEU A 61 6.14 -9.29 -3.02
N ASN A 62 6.91 -9.96 -2.15
CA ASN A 62 7.82 -11.06 -2.50
C ASN A 62 8.80 -10.78 -3.65
N ASN A 63 9.18 -9.50 -3.88
CA ASN A 63 9.92 -9.06 -5.06
C ASN A 63 9.34 -9.60 -6.39
N ASP A 64 8.01 -9.66 -6.45
CA ASP A 64 7.33 -10.19 -7.62
C ASP A 64 7.64 -9.34 -8.86
N SER A 65 8.09 -10.02 -9.91
CA SER A 65 8.41 -9.44 -11.21
C SER A 65 7.45 -9.92 -12.30
N GLY A 66 6.53 -10.83 -11.96
CA GLY A 66 5.44 -11.24 -12.82
C GLY A 66 4.36 -10.16 -12.88
N ALA A 67 3.69 -10.07 -14.03
CA ALA A 67 2.54 -9.20 -14.28
C ALA A 67 1.28 -9.66 -13.51
N ASN A 68 1.39 -9.78 -12.18
CA ASN A 68 0.43 -10.49 -11.33
C ASN A 68 -0.57 -9.57 -10.62
N TYR A 69 -0.40 -8.25 -10.72
CA TYR A 69 -1.21 -7.28 -10.00
C TYR A 69 -2.36 -6.77 -10.88
N PHE A 70 -3.59 -6.96 -10.40
CA PHE A 70 -4.82 -6.46 -11.01
C PHE A 70 -5.45 -5.46 -10.06
N GLN A 71 -5.48 -4.19 -10.44
CA GLN A 71 -5.93 -3.11 -9.56
C GLN A 71 -7.15 -2.39 -10.12
N GLN A 72 -8.07 -2.04 -9.23
CA GLN A 72 -9.18 -1.14 -9.48
C GLN A 72 -9.10 0.03 -8.50
N ARG A 73 -9.03 1.23 -9.07
CA ARG A 73 -8.94 2.47 -8.31
C ARG A 73 -10.27 3.19 -8.31
N LEU A 74 -10.60 3.80 -7.18
CA LEU A 74 -11.69 4.76 -7.04
C LEU A 74 -11.12 6.12 -6.60
N THR A 75 -11.53 7.19 -7.27
CA THR A 75 -11.00 8.54 -7.05
C THR A 75 -12.14 9.53 -6.90
N ALA A 76 -11.97 10.53 -6.03
CA ALA A 76 -12.96 11.52 -5.59
C ALA A 76 -14.04 10.96 -4.65
N ASP A 77 -14.92 11.84 -4.18
CA ASP A 77 -16.06 11.56 -3.32
C ASP A 77 -17.40 11.94 -4.01
N GLY A 78 -18.48 11.27 -3.59
CA GLY A 78 -19.83 11.56 -4.08
C GLY A 78 -20.06 11.29 -5.56
N ALA A 79 -20.78 12.19 -6.25
CA ALA A 79 -21.16 12.01 -7.66
C ALA A 79 -19.98 12.11 -8.65
N GLY A 80 -18.81 12.55 -8.19
CA GLY A 80 -17.59 12.68 -9.01
C GLY A 80 -16.71 11.43 -9.05
N VAL A 81 -17.13 10.31 -8.42
CA VAL A 81 -16.31 9.10 -8.33
C VAL A 81 -15.99 8.55 -9.71
N THR A 82 -14.70 8.50 -10.03
CA THR A 82 -14.18 7.87 -11.25
C THR A 82 -13.47 6.58 -10.92
N ALA A 83 -13.72 5.53 -11.70
CA ALA A 83 -13.06 4.23 -11.57
C ALA A 83 -12.09 3.97 -12.74
N ALA A 84 -10.92 3.43 -12.43
CA ALA A 84 -9.96 2.99 -13.44
C ALA A 84 -9.46 1.58 -13.10
N ARG A 85 -9.44 0.69 -14.10
CA ARG A 85 -8.89 -0.66 -13.97
C ARG A 85 -7.54 -0.73 -14.68
N VAL A 86 -6.56 -1.34 -14.02
CA VAL A 86 -5.24 -1.63 -14.59
C VAL A 86 -4.90 -3.09 -14.31
N THR A 87 -4.37 -3.79 -15.29
CA THR A 87 -4.07 -5.22 -15.22
C THR A 87 -2.65 -5.50 -15.66
N GLY A 88 -2.01 -6.53 -15.10
CA GLY A 88 -0.70 -6.97 -15.56
C GLY A 88 0.48 -6.12 -15.05
N ASN A 89 0.31 -5.43 -13.92
CA ASN A 89 1.43 -4.70 -13.31
C ASN A 89 2.32 -5.66 -12.50
N THR A 90 3.57 -5.26 -12.28
CA THR A 90 4.55 -5.94 -11.39
C THR A 90 4.60 -5.34 -9.98
N SER A 91 3.69 -4.41 -9.69
CA SER A 91 3.54 -3.74 -8.41
C SER A 91 2.20 -3.02 -8.36
N TYR A 92 1.74 -2.73 -7.14
CA TYR A 92 0.56 -1.93 -6.91
C TYR A 92 0.91 -0.44 -6.80
N LEU A 93 0.13 0.42 -7.44
CA LEU A 93 0.29 1.86 -7.39
C LEU A 93 -0.29 2.42 -6.09
N LEU A 94 0.55 2.76 -5.10
CA LEU A 94 0.05 3.23 -3.80
C LEU A 94 -0.64 4.60 -3.91
N PHE A 95 -0.20 5.45 -4.83
CA PHE A 95 -0.88 6.70 -5.15
C PHE A 95 -0.57 7.13 -6.59
N TRP A 96 -1.53 7.74 -7.29
CA TRP A 96 -1.49 7.91 -8.75
C TRP A 96 -1.32 9.36 -9.22
N ASN A 97 -1.58 10.33 -8.35
CA ASN A 97 -1.58 11.75 -8.71
C ASN A 97 -0.72 12.56 -7.77
N LEU A 98 0.54 12.16 -7.61
CA LEU A 98 1.48 12.84 -6.74
C LEU A 98 2.09 14.07 -7.45
N THR A 99 1.24 14.90 -8.07
CA THR A 99 1.59 16.24 -8.56
C THR A 99 1.65 17.19 -7.37
N VAL A 100 2.67 16.98 -6.57
CA VAL A 100 2.84 17.63 -5.28
C VAL A 100 3.85 18.76 -5.47
N ALA A 101 3.42 19.99 -5.16
CA ALA A 101 4.30 21.14 -4.94
C ALA A 101 5.35 20.82 -3.86
N SER A 102 6.48 21.52 -3.81
CA SER A 102 7.52 21.29 -2.79
C SER A 102 6.91 21.21 -1.38
N ASN A 103 7.36 20.25 -0.55
CA ASN A 103 6.90 19.98 0.82
C ASN A 103 5.52 19.33 0.99
N GLY A 104 4.99 18.61 -0.01
CA GLY A 104 3.78 17.82 0.27
C GLY A 104 4.10 16.53 1.01
N HIS A 105 3.13 16.12 1.80
CA HIS A 105 3.19 14.92 2.63
C HIS A 105 2.01 14.01 2.29
N GLY A 106 2.21 12.71 2.48
CA GLY A 106 1.17 11.72 2.24
C GLY A 106 1.12 10.66 3.31
N LEU A 107 -0.10 10.32 3.76
CA LEU A 107 -0.37 9.13 4.53
C LEU A 107 -1.04 8.10 3.62
N ILE A 108 -0.43 6.94 3.53
CA ILE A 108 -0.96 5.78 2.83
C ILE A 108 -1.11 4.65 3.84
N VAL A 109 -2.28 4.02 3.84
CA VAL A 109 -2.55 2.80 4.60
C VAL A 109 -2.96 1.72 3.61
N ALA A 110 -2.25 0.60 3.64
CA ALA A 110 -2.49 -0.56 2.81
C ALA A 110 -2.75 -1.79 3.69
N ASP A 111 -3.94 -2.37 3.58
CA ASP A 111 -4.27 -3.65 4.19
C ASP A 111 -4.05 -4.74 3.15
N ILE A 112 -3.18 -5.70 3.47
CA ILE A 112 -2.79 -6.81 2.61
C ILE A 112 -3.32 -8.10 3.24
N GLN A 113 -4.13 -8.85 2.49
CA GLN A 113 -4.72 -10.09 2.94
C GLN A 113 -4.28 -11.22 2.02
N LYS A 114 -3.61 -12.22 2.61
CA LYS A 114 -3.32 -13.49 1.95
C LYS A 114 -3.78 -14.64 2.86
N PRO A 115 -4.99 -15.17 2.66
CA PRO A 115 -5.55 -16.17 3.58
C PRO A 115 -4.71 -17.44 3.66
N VAL A 116 -4.24 -17.97 2.52
CA VAL A 116 -3.33 -19.13 2.45
C VAL A 116 -2.44 -19.09 1.21
N ALA A 117 -1.42 -19.95 1.19
CA ALA A 117 -0.61 -20.26 0.02
C ALA A 117 -1.47 -20.67 -1.19
N GLY A 118 -1.18 -20.14 -2.38
CA GLY A 118 -1.88 -20.49 -3.62
C GLY A 118 -3.24 -19.83 -3.85
N GLU A 119 -3.74 -19.03 -2.91
CA GLU A 119 -4.97 -18.24 -3.09
C GLU A 119 -4.68 -16.82 -3.63
N VAL A 120 -5.73 -16.23 -4.22
CA VAL A 120 -5.71 -14.83 -4.66
C VAL A 120 -5.59 -13.95 -3.43
N GLY A 121 -4.53 -13.15 -3.39
CA GLY A 121 -4.35 -12.14 -2.38
C GLY A 121 -5.18 -10.90 -2.70
N ARG A 122 -5.59 -10.18 -1.65
CA ARG A 122 -6.33 -8.92 -1.76
C ARG A 122 -5.64 -7.79 -1.03
N LEU A 123 -5.62 -6.63 -1.66
CA LEU A 123 -5.05 -5.41 -1.12
C LEU A 123 -6.14 -4.33 -1.14
N THR A 124 -6.28 -3.59 -0.05
CA THR A 124 -7.03 -2.33 -0.05
C THR A 124 -6.15 -1.20 0.40
N VAL A 125 -6.22 -0.07 -0.28
CA VAL A 125 -5.40 1.10 0.01
C VAL A 125 -6.28 2.32 0.21
N ARG A 126 -5.93 3.12 1.22
CA ARG A 126 -6.50 4.44 1.48
C ARG A 126 -5.36 5.44 1.55
N THR A 127 -5.51 6.56 0.86
CA THR A 127 -4.48 7.59 0.80
C THR A 127 -5.09 8.95 1.13
N ALA A 128 -4.37 9.73 1.93
CA ALA A 128 -4.59 11.15 2.12
C ALA A 128 -3.28 11.88 1.86
N VAL A 129 -3.25 12.78 0.88
CA VAL A 129 -2.02 13.49 0.52
C VAL A 129 -2.29 14.98 0.35
N THR A 130 -1.28 15.79 0.65
CA THR A 130 -1.30 17.22 0.34
C THR A 130 -0.89 17.43 -1.10
N VAL A 131 -1.78 18.04 -1.90
CA VAL A 131 -1.56 18.50 -3.27
C VAL A 131 -1.73 20.02 -3.34
N ALA A 132 -1.39 20.63 -4.48
CA ALA A 132 -1.48 22.08 -4.65
C ALA A 132 -2.88 22.65 -4.35
N ALA A 133 -3.94 21.88 -4.62
CA ALA A 133 -5.33 22.28 -4.40
C ALA A 133 -5.89 21.94 -3.00
N GLY A 134 -5.08 21.41 -2.08
CA GLY A 134 -5.49 20.98 -0.74
C GLY A 134 -5.21 19.51 -0.45
N ILE A 135 -6.11 18.83 0.27
CA ILE A 135 -5.98 17.41 0.58
C ILE A 135 -6.71 16.58 -0.49
N ALA A 136 -6.00 15.65 -1.12
CA ALA A 136 -6.58 14.65 -2.01
C ALA A 136 -6.77 13.32 -1.27
N LEU A 137 -7.97 12.77 -1.36
CA LEU A 137 -8.32 11.44 -0.85
C LEU A 137 -8.48 10.46 -2.02
N ALA A 138 -7.96 9.25 -1.86
CA ALA A 138 -8.21 8.17 -2.81
C ALA A 138 -8.33 6.82 -2.09
N SER A 139 -9.05 5.90 -2.73
CA SER A 139 -9.13 4.52 -2.30
C SER A 139 -8.92 3.58 -3.50
N GLY A 140 -8.37 2.42 -3.23
CA GLY A 140 -8.16 1.42 -4.26
C GLY A 140 -8.19 0.03 -3.68
N ALA A 141 -8.46 -0.92 -4.55
CA ALA A 141 -8.30 -2.32 -4.25
C ALA A 141 -7.47 -2.98 -5.35
N ALA A 142 -6.74 -4.01 -4.99
CA ALA A 142 -6.11 -4.89 -5.96
C ALA A 142 -6.24 -6.34 -5.54
N GLU A 143 -6.25 -7.19 -6.54
CA GLU A 143 -6.02 -8.59 -6.40
C GLU A 143 -4.65 -8.90 -6.98
N TRP A 144 -3.92 -9.79 -6.33
CA TRP A 144 -2.70 -10.33 -6.90
C TRP A 144 -2.72 -11.84 -6.84
N THR A 145 -2.27 -12.47 -7.91
CA THR A 145 -2.11 -13.92 -7.95
C THR A 145 -0.75 -14.26 -7.38
N ASN A 146 -0.72 -14.80 -6.16
CA ASN A 146 0.54 -15.25 -5.57
C ASN A 146 0.75 -16.73 -5.92
N ALA A 147 1.82 -17.04 -6.64
CA ALA A 147 2.24 -18.41 -6.87
C ALA A 147 2.69 -19.02 -5.54
N ALA A 148 1.88 -19.90 -4.93
CA ALA A 148 2.11 -20.66 -3.69
C ALA A 148 2.68 -19.91 -2.46
N ASP A 149 3.81 -19.22 -2.53
CA ASP A 149 4.64 -18.75 -1.42
C ASP A 149 3.98 -17.68 -0.53
N PRO A 150 3.87 -17.91 0.79
CA PRO A 150 3.46 -16.88 1.74
C PRO A 150 4.21 -15.55 1.57
N ILE A 151 3.62 -14.44 2.03
CA ILE A 151 4.31 -13.16 2.01
C ILE A 151 5.46 -13.21 3.02
N ASN A 152 6.69 -13.15 2.54
CA ASN A 152 7.90 -13.07 3.37
C ASN A 152 8.64 -11.74 3.19
N ARG A 153 8.20 -10.94 2.20
CA ARG A 153 8.80 -9.67 1.84
C ARG A 153 7.77 -8.66 1.35
N VAL A 154 7.91 -7.42 1.82
CA VAL A 154 7.13 -6.26 1.39
C VAL A 154 8.10 -5.13 1.06
N ASP A 155 8.00 -4.60 -0.16
CA ASP A 155 8.80 -3.48 -0.63
C ASP A 155 7.92 -2.26 -0.91
N VAL A 156 8.41 -1.08 -0.54
CA VAL A 156 7.99 0.21 -1.13
C VAL A 156 9.06 0.63 -2.10
N ILE A 157 8.69 0.76 -3.36
CA ILE A 157 9.61 1.13 -4.43
C ILE A 157 9.21 2.50 -5.00
N ALA A 158 10.23 3.29 -5.33
CA ALA A 158 10.07 4.45 -6.19
C ALA A 158 9.78 3.99 -7.62
N GLY A 159 8.64 4.39 -8.20
CA GLY A 159 8.32 4.10 -9.60
C GLY A 159 9.33 4.70 -10.57
N THR A 160 9.94 5.84 -10.20
CA THR A 160 11.07 6.48 -10.85
C THR A 160 11.90 7.23 -9.81
N GLY A 161 13.23 7.27 -9.93
CA GLY A 161 14.08 8.02 -9.00
C GLY A 161 14.11 7.41 -7.59
N ASN A 162 13.98 8.26 -6.56
CA ASN A 162 14.07 7.87 -5.16
C ASN A 162 12.87 8.38 -4.35
N LEU A 163 12.55 7.65 -3.28
CA LEU A 163 11.77 8.16 -2.16
C LEU A 163 12.66 9.11 -1.34
N ASP A 164 12.12 10.25 -0.91
CA ASP A 164 12.91 11.25 -0.21
C ASP A 164 13.23 10.84 1.23
N ALA A 165 14.33 11.40 1.75
CA ALA A 165 14.70 11.28 3.15
C ALA A 165 13.56 11.78 4.05
N GLY A 166 13.42 11.17 5.22
CA GLY A 166 12.31 11.42 6.15
C GLY A 166 11.06 10.59 5.84
N THR A 167 10.97 9.94 4.67
CA THR A 167 9.90 8.96 4.42
C THR A 167 9.95 7.86 5.47
N ARG A 168 8.81 7.61 6.11
CA ARG A 168 8.65 6.60 7.16
C ARG A 168 7.69 5.52 6.72
N THR A 169 8.07 4.27 6.94
CA THR A 169 7.23 3.10 6.67
C THR A 169 7.06 2.28 7.94
N VAL A 170 5.89 1.71 8.12
CA VAL A 170 5.56 0.87 9.28
C VAL A 170 4.83 -0.37 8.77
N LEU A 171 5.25 -1.55 9.26
CA LEU A 171 4.60 -2.82 9.00
C LEU A 171 4.06 -3.41 10.30
N GLU A 172 2.81 -3.86 10.25
CA GLU A 172 2.10 -4.52 11.34
C GLU A 172 1.48 -5.83 10.82
N GLY A 173 1.35 -6.82 11.69
CA GLY A 173 0.68 -8.09 11.42
C GLY A 173 -0.53 -8.28 12.33
N ALA A 174 -1.63 -8.77 11.78
CA ALA A 174 -2.77 -9.20 12.60
C ALA A 174 -2.37 -10.44 13.42
N ALA A 175 -2.67 -10.42 14.72
CA ALA A 175 -2.48 -11.55 15.63
C ALA A 175 -3.46 -12.70 15.37
#